data_AF-A0A834E5W5-F1
#
_entry.id   AF-A0A834E5W5-F1
#
_cell.length_a   1.000
_cell.length_b   1.000
_cell.length_c   1.000
_cell.angle_alpha   90.00
_cell.angle_beta   90.00
_cell.angle_gamma   90.00
#
_symmetry.space_group_name_H-M   'P 1'
#
loop_
_entity.id
_entity.type
_entity.pdbx_description
1 polymer ?
#
loop_
_entity_poly.entity_id
_entity_poly.type
_entity_poly.pdbx_seq_one_letter_code
_entity_poly.pdbx_strand_id
1 'polypeptide(L)'
;MTAKEGRKKSVRVLVVAGNGRGAAGFAVGKATERSDAFRKAKNRAVHYLHYIERYEDHTIFHDISLTFKRTHIKMKKQPRGYGLRCHRAIITICRLIGIKDMYAKVSGSLNMLNLTRGLFHGLSRQETHQQLADKKSLHVVEFREECGPLPIVVASPQGALRKDPEPEDEVSDIKLDWEEVRAAQGMKRSVWSNIKRGAT
;
A
#
# COMPACT_ATOMS: atom_id res chain seq x y z
N MET A 1 0.28 0.06 36.94
CA MET A 1 0.55 0.32 38.37
C MET A 1 1.56 -0.69 38.84
N THR A 2 2.42 -0.29 39.77
CA THR A 2 3.39 -1.14 40.46
C THR A 2 3.11 -1.06 41.94
N ALA A 3 3.37 -2.14 42.69
CA ALA A 3 3.05 -2.20 44.12
C ALA A 3 3.87 -1.19 44.95
N LYS A 4 5.10 -0.85 44.52
CA LYS A 4 5.99 0.08 45.23
C LYS A 4 5.93 1.51 44.71
N GLU A 5 6.09 1.70 43.41
CA GLU A 5 6.25 3.04 42.79
C GLU A 5 4.90 3.63 42.31
N GLY A 6 3.79 2.90 42.46
CA GLY A 6 2.51 3.30 41.90
C GLY A 6 2.55 3.40 40.36
N ARG A 7 2.38 4.60 39.80
CA ARG A 7 2.37 4.80 38.34
C ARG A 7 3.79 4.91 37.76
N LYS A 8 4.29 3.80 37.22
CA LYS A 8 5.58 3.75 36.50
C LYS A 8 5.46 4.26 35.07
N LYS A 9 6.25 5.28 34.70
CA LYS A 9 6.36 5.79 33.33
C LYS A 9 7.12 4.78 32.45
N SER A 10 6.61 4.55 31.23
CA SER A 10 7.31 3.78 30.20
C SER A 10 7.05 4.41 28.83
N VAL A 11 8.08 4.42 27.99
CA VAL A 11 8.05 4.95 26.63
C VAL A 11 7.88 3.78 25.66
N ARG A 12 6.94 3.93 24.72
CA ARG A 12 6.72 3.01 23.60
C ARG A 12 6.92 3.77 22.29
N VAL A 13 7.74 3.22 21.40
CA VAL A 13 8.07 3.81 20.09
C VAL A 13 7.73 2.80 18.99
N LEU A 14 7.18 3.27 17.88
CA LEU A 14 7.02 2.53 16.64
C LEU A 14 8.01 3.10 15.63
N VAL A 15 8.87 2.25 15.06
CA VAL A 15 9.87 2.64 14.06
C VAL A 15 9.68 1.80 12.82
N VAL A 16 9.97 2.40 11.67
CA VAL A 16 10.01 1.75 10.36
C VAL A 16 11.43 1.92 9.82
N ALA A 17 11.98 0.87 9.22
CA ALA A 17 13.26 0.88 8.51
C ALA A 17 13.02 0.40 7.07
N GLY A 18 13.77 0.94 6.11
CA GLY A 18 13.71 0.49 4.73
C GLY A 18 14.89 0.99 3.92
N ASN A 19 15.17 0.31 2.81
CA ASN A 19 16.34 0.55 1.96
C ASN A 19 16.03 1.33 0.66
N GLY A 20 14.79 1.76 0.47
CA GLY A 20 14.31 2.44 -0.75
C GLY A 20 14.20 1.56 -1.99
N ARG A 21 14.42 0.24 -1.85
CA ARG A 21 14.49 -0.74 -2.94
C ARG A 21 13.61 -1.97 -2.64
N GLY A 22 12.39 -1.72 -2.18
CA GLY A 22 11.40 -2.75 -1.88
C GLY A 22 11.52 -3.40 -0.50
N ALA A 23 12.68 -3.38 0.16
CA ALA A 23 12.83 -3.99 1.49
C ALA A 23 12.53 -2.99 2.61
N ALA A 24 11.50 -3.25 3.40
CA ALA A 24 11.15 -2.44 4.56
C ALA A 24 10.51 -3.27 5.68
N GLY A 25 10.62 -2.80 6.92
CA GLY A 25 10.07 -3.47 8.09
C GLY A 25 9.78 -2.50 9.21
N PHE A 26 9.01 -2.93 10.21
CA PHE A 26 8.65 -2.09 11.34
C PHE A 26 8.71 -2.88 12.64
N ALA A 27 8.99 -2.18 13.74
CA ALA A 27 8.99 -2.78 15.06
C ALA A 27 8.59 -1.78 16.14
N VAL A 28 8.15 -2.35 17.27
CA VAL A 28 7.83 -1.58 18.48
C VAL A 28 8.92 -1.81 19.52
N GLY A 29 9.47 -0.72 20.04
CA GLY A 29 10.37 -0.71 21.18
C GLY A 29 9.67 -0.18 22.42
N LYS A 30 9.95 -0.75 23.58
CA LYS A 30 9.46 -0.27 24.88
C LYS A 30 10.60 -0.27 25.89
N ALA A 31 10.76 0.83 26.61
CA ALA A 31 11.75 0.97 27.67
C ALA A 31 11.30 2.06 28.68
N THR A 32 12.08 2.26 29.74
CA THR A 32 11.89 3.40 30.65
C THR A 32 12.41 4.68 30.01
N GLU A 33 13.62 4.61 29.45
CA GLU A 33 14.24 5.70 28.70
C GLU A 33 13.86 5.69 27.21
N ARG A 34 13.82 6.89 26.62
CA ARG A 34 13.43 7.07 25.21
C ARG A 34 14.51 6.56 24.24
N SER A 35 15.78 6.88 24.51
CA SER A 35 16.97 6.45 23.75
C SER A 35 17.00 4.93 23.57
N ASP A 36 16.80 4.22 24.68
CA ASP A 36 16.74 2.76 24.71
C ASP A 36 15.58 2.20 23.89
N ALA A 37 14.39 2.80 23.98
CA ALA A 37 13.25 2.37 23.20
C ALA A 37 13.51 2.51 21.69
N PHE A 38 14.19 3.58 21.26
CA PHE A 38 14.60 3.76 19.86
C PHE A 38 15.63 2.71 19.41
N ARG A 39 16.68 2.50 20.20
CA ARG A 39 17.71 1.48 19.90
C ARG A 39 17.08 0.09 19.73
N LYS A 40 16.21 -0.30 20.67
CA LYS A 40 15.48 -1.59 20.62
C LYS A 40 14.58 -1.68 19.40
N ALA A 41 13.81 -0.64 19.10
CA ALA A 41 12.90 -0.63 17.95
C ALA A 41 13.66 -0.71 16.62
N LYS A 42 14.74 0.07 16.46
CA LYS A 42 15.57 0.10 15.25
C LYS A 42 16.19 -1.26 14.96
N ASN A 43 16.90 -1.83 15.93
CA ASN A 43 17.58 -3.11 15.76
C ASN A 43 16.58 -4.23 15.49
N ARG A 44 15.42 -4.22 16.17
CA ARG A 44 14.35 -5.20 15.95
C ARG A 44 13.71 -5.08 14.57
N ALA A 45 13.51 -3.87 14.04
CA ALA A 45 12.83 -3.68 12.75
C ALA A 45 13.57 -4.35 11.58
N VAL A 46 14.90 -4.39 11.62
CA VAL A 46 15.74 -5.00 10.58
C VAL A 46 15.62 -6.53 10.54
N HIS A 47 15.19 -7.17 11.63
CA HIS A 47 14.95 -8.61 11.65
C HIS A 47 13.59 -9.02 11.04
N TYR A 48 12.67 -8.07 10.88
CA TYR A 48 11.31 -8.31 10.37
C TYR A 48 11.07 -7.49 9.10
N LEU A 49 11.95 -7.66 8.12
CA LEU A 49 11.80 -7.01 6.81
C LEU A 49 10.83 -7.79 5.93
N HIS A 50 10.01 -7.03 5.22
CA HIS A 50 9.16 -7.46 4.13
C HIS A 50 9.78 -6.99 2.81
N TYR A 51 9.72 -7.82 1.79
CA TYR A 51 9.96 -7.40 0.42
C TYR A 51 8.62 -6.99 -0.22
N ILE A 52 8.56 -5.75 -0.68
CA ILE A 52 7.38 -5.16 -1.31
C ILE A 52 7.64 -5.01 -2.79
N GLU A 53 6.88 -5.76 -3.57
CA GLU A 53 6.89 -5.69 -5.03
C GLU A 53 6.41 -4.31 -5.51
N ARG A 54 7.06 -3.78 -6.56
CA ARG A 54 6.76 -2.46 -7.11
C ARG A 54 6.64 -2.56 -8.63
N TYR A 55 5.54 -2.05 -9.16
CA TYR A 55 5.37 -1.91 -10.59
C TYR A 55 6.22 -0.75 -11.10
N GLU A 56 7.08 -1.04 -12.07
CA GLU A 56 8.05 -0.08 -12.64
C GLU A 56 8.85 0.71 -11.58
N ASP A 57 9.14 0.07 -10.44
CA ASP A 57 9.86 0.68 -9.31
C ASP A 57 9.23 1.97 -8.72
N HIS A 58 8.00 2.34 -9.06
CA HIS A 58 7.39 3.61 -8.60
C HIS A 58 6.02 3.45 -7.90
N THR A 59 5.21 2.45 -8.24
CA THR A 59 3.85 2.27 -7.69
C THR A 59 3.55 0.80 -7.34
N ILE A 60 2.37 0.53 -6.78
CA ILE A 60 1.79 -0.80 -6.55
C ILE A 60 1.23 -1.41 -7.85
N PHE A 61 1.06 -2.73 -7.91
CA PHE A 61 0.60 -3.44 -9.12
C PHE A 61 -0.89 -3.20 -9.46
N HIS A 62 -1.76 -3.13 -8.46
CA HIS A 62 -3.20 -2.93 -8.63
C HIS A 62 -3.78 -2.19 -7.41
N ASP A 63 -5.05 -1.81 -7.49
CA ASP A 63 -5.76 -1.16 -6.39
C ASP A 63 -5.99 -2.14 -5.24
N ILE A 64 -5.63 -1.73 -4.02
CA ILE A 64 -5.70 -2.58 -2.83
C ILE A 64 -6.71 -1.97 -1.86
N SER A 65 -7.76 -2.72 -1.55
CA SER A 65 -8.72 -2.39 -0.49
C SER A 65 -8.65 -3.44 0.61
N LEU A 66 -8.30 -3.03 1.82
CA LEU A 66 -8.19 -3.94 2.97
C LEU A 66 -8.74 -3.34 4.25
N THR A 67 -9.19 -4.22 5.14
CA THR A 67 -9.57 -3.86 6.50
C THR A 67 -8.67 -4.61 7.47
N PHE A 68 -7.91 -3.88 8.26
CA PHE A 68 -7.09 -4.44 9.34
C PHE A 68 -7.68 -4.03 10.69
N LYS A 69 -8.33 -4.98 11.36
CA LYS A 69 -9.17 -4.73 12.55
C LYS A 69 -10.27 -3.70 12.24
N ARG A 70 -10.25 -2.53 12.87
CA ARG A 70 -11.19 -1.41 12.62
C ARG A 70 -10.59 -0.30 11.76
N THR A 71 -9.45 -0.56 11.13
CA THR A 71 -8.76 0.40 10.24
C THR A 71 -8.97 -0.05 8.80
N HIS A 72 -9.61 0.79 8.00
CA HIS A 72 -9.81 0.55 6.57
C HIS A 72 -8.74 1.32 5.80
N ILE A 73 -8.05 0.65 4.90
CA ILE A 73 -7.00 1.23 4.06
C ILE A 73 -7.34 0.91 2.62
N LYS A 74 -7.51 1.96 1.82
CA LYS A 74 -7.76 1.86 0.40
C LYS A 74 -6.64 2.58 -0.34
N MET A 75 -5.92 1.84 -1.17
CA MET A 75 -4.78 2.31 -1.95
C MET A 75 -5.10 2.18 -3.43
N LYS A 76 -4.66 3.16 -4.22
CA LYS A 76 -4.81 3.14 -5.67
C LYS A 76 -3.45 3.24 -6.36
N LYS A 77 -3.26 2.45 -7.41
CA LYS A 77 -2.15 2.61 -8.35
C LYS A 77 -2.30 3.97 -9.04
N GLN A 78 -1.19 4.69 -9.21
CA GLN A 78 -1.19 5.99 -9.88
C GLN A 78 -0.03 6.07 -10.88
N PRO A 79 -0.18 6.80 -11.99
CA PRO A 79 0.88 6.98 -12.98
C PRO A 79 2.02 7.84 -12.43
N ARG A 80 3.13 7.86 -13.17
CA ARG A 80 4.31 8.67 -12.83
C ARG A 80 3.96 10.15 -12.75
N GLY A 81 4.49 10.83 -11.73
CA GLY A 81 4.30 12.27 -11.54
C GLY A 81 3.07 12.64 -10.71
N TYR A 82 2.29 11.66 -10.25
CA TYR A 82 1.18 11.90 -9.33
C TYR A 82 1.64 12.26 -7.90
N GLY A 83 2.76 11.66 -7.46
CA GLY A 83 3.32 11.78 -6.12
C GLY A 83 2.59 10.97 -5.06
N LEU A 84 2.89 11.23 -3.78
CA LEU A 84 2.29 10.51 -2.65
C LEU A 84 1.14 11.30 -2.02
N ARG A 85 -0.10 10.98 -2.40
CA ARG A 85 -1.32 11.58 -1.83
C ARG A 85 -1.95 10.65 -0.81
N CYS A 86 -1.28 10.53 0.34
CA CYS A 86 -1.61 9.57 1.37
C CYS A 86 -1.57 10.20 2.77
N HIS A 87 -1.98 9.43 3.79
CA HIS A 87 -1.73 9.81 5.18
C HIS A 87 -0.22 9.96 5.45
N ARG A 88 0.20 10.96 6.24
CA ARG A 88 1.62 11.30 6.49
C ARG A 88 2.52 10.10 6.86
N ALA A 89 2.01 9.17 7.66
CA ALA A 89 2.77 7.98 8.05
C ALA A 89 2.96 7.00 6.88
N ILE A 90 1.97 6.89 6.01
CA ILE A 90 2.06 6.09 4.77
C ILE A 90 3.10 6.74 3.85
N ILE A 91 3.11 8.07 3.71
CA ILE A 91 4.13 8.78 2.93
C ILE A 91 5.55 8.41 3.42
N THR A 92 5.79 8.47 4.73
CA THR A 92 7.09 8.08 5.31
C THR A 92 7.45 6.62 5.01
N ILE A 93 6.48 5.70 5.14
CA ILE A 93 6.70 4.28 4.86
C ILE A 93 6.98 4.04 3.37
N CYS A 94 6.20 4.66 2.47
CA CYS A 94 6.38 4.56 1.02
C CYS A 94 7.74 5.04 0.57
N ARG A 95 8.25 6.17 1.11
CA ARG A 95 9.61 6.64 0.84
C ARG A 95 10.68 5.63 1.25
N LEU A 96 10.49 4.94 2.39
CA LEU A 96 11.41 3.89 2.86
C LEU A 96 11.34 2.61 2.04
N ILE A 97 10.18 2.30 1.46
CA ILE A 97 9.98 1.17 0.54
C ILE A 97 10.55 1.52 -0.85
N GLY A 98 10.45 2.79 -1.28
CA GLY A 98 10.76 3.23 -2.64
C GLY A 98 9.53 3.33 -3.54
N ILE A 99 8.34 3.53 -2.99
CA ILE A 99 7.11 3.87 -3.72
C ILE A 99 7.04 5.39 -3.86
N LYS A 100 6.93 5.89 -5.09
CA LYS A 100 6.95 7.31 -5.44
C LYS A 100 5.55 7.85 -5.74
N ASP A 101 4.69 7.05 -6.36
CA ASP A 101 3.36 7.46 -6.79
C ASP A 101 2.32 6.52 -6.21
N MET A 102 1.40 7.04 -5.41
CA MET A 102 0.28 6.29 -4.85
C MET A 102 -0.76 7.24 -4.24
N TYR A 103 -2.04 6.88 -4.36
CA TYR A 103 -3.09 7.48 -3.54
C TYR A 103 -3.51 6.51 -2.45
N ALA A 104 -3.72 6.99 -1.22
CA ALA A 104 -4.28 6.16 -0.16
C ALA A 104 -5.21 6.93 0.76
N LYS A 105 -6.39 6.36 0.99
CA LYS A 105 -7.36 6.82 1.98
C LYS A 105 -7.41 5.85 3.15
N VAL A 106 -7.32 6.40 4.36
CA VAL A 106 -7.58 5.68 5.60
C VAL A 106 -8.92 6.13 6.16
N SER A 107 -9.74 5.16 6.56
CA SER A 107 -11.07 5.38 7.16
C SER A 107 -11.25 4.50 8.40
N GLY A 108 -12.21 4.85 9.26
CA GLY A 108 -12.40 4.20 10.56
C GLY A 108 -11.33 4.60 11.59
N SER A 109 -10.72 3.61 12.26
CA SER A 109 -9.72 3.85 13.30
C SER A 109 -8.36 4.29 12.72
N LEU A 110 -7.83 5.42 13.18
CA LEU A 110 -6.53 5.97 12.79
C LEU A 110 -5.38 5.52 13.71
N ASN A 111 -5.49 4.34 14.32
CA ASN A 111 -4.43 3.81 15.18
C ASN A 111 -3.17 3.50 14.36
N MET A 112 -2.05 4.16 14.69
CA MET A 112 -0.81 4.06 13.92
C MET A 112 -0.28 2.63 13.79
N LEU A 113 -0.38 1.81 14.84
CA LEU A 113 0.13 0.44 14.82
C LEU A 113 -0.69 -0.45 13.88
N ASN A 114 -2.01 -0.29 13.88
CA ASN A 114 -2.90 -1.05 13.00
C ASN A 114 -2.77 -0.55 11.56
N LEU A 115 -2.63 0.75 11.35
CA LEU A 115 -2.38 1.35 10.05
C LEU A 115 -1.09 0.80 9.43
N THR A 116 0.03 0.81 10.18
CA THR A 116 1.31 0.26 9.69
C THR A 116 1.21 -1.24 9.41
N ARG A 117 0.63 -2.03 10.32
CA ARG A 117 0.43 -3.47 10.13
C ARG A 117 -0.43 -3.77 8.89
N GLY A 118 -1.56 -3.08 8.76
CA GLY A 118 -2.46 -3.23 7.61
C GLY A 118 -1.80 -2.85 6.30
N LEU A 119 -1.01 -1.76 6.29
CA LEU A 119 -0.27 -1.32 5.11
C LEU A 119 0.72 -2.39 4.62
N PHE A 120 1.60 -2.87 5.50
CA PHE A 120 2.56 -3.94 5.16
C PHE A 120 1.84 -5.23 4.75
N HIS A 121 0.73 -5.56 5.40
CA HIS A 121 -0.08 -6.73 5.06
C HIS A 121 -0.68 -6.66 3.65
N GLY A 122 -1.23 -5.49 3.27
CA GLY A 122 -1.77 -5.28 1.93
C GLY A 122 -0.71 -5.33 0.85
N LEU A 123 0.37 -4.58 1.07
CA LEU A 123 1.48 -4.49 0.10
C LEU A 123 2.21 -5.83 -0.09
N SER A 124 2.27 -6.67 0.94
CA SER A 124 2.90 -8.00 0.83
C SER A 124 2.01 -9.04 0.15
N ARG A 125 0.71 -8.77 -0.02
CA ARG A 125 -0.28 -9.70 -0.59
C ARG A 125 -0.72 -9.34 -2.00
N GLN A 126 -0.08 -8.34 -2.62
CA GLN A 126 -0.38 -7.98 -3.99
C GLN A 126 0.08 -9.09 -4.94
N GLU A 127 -0.80 -9.51 -5.85
CA GLU A 127 -0.48 -10.30 -7.03
C GLU A 127 0.27 -9.45 -8.08
N THR A 128 1.38 -9.98 -8.60
CA THR A 128 2.15 -9.37 -9.69
C THR A 128 1.58 -9.76 -11.05
N HIS A 129 1.92 -9.02 -12.11
CA HIS A 129 1.47 -9.36 -13.47
C HIS A 129 1.96 -10.74 -13.91
N GLN A 130 3.17 -11.15 -13.49
CA GLN A 130 3.71 -12.46 -13.80
C GLN A 130 2.89 -13.57 -13.15
N GLN A 131 2.57 -13.42 -11.86
CA GLN A 131 1.72 -14.38 -11.14
C GLN A 131 0.33 -14.50 -11.77
N LEU A 132 -0.26 -13.38 -12.20
CA LEU A 132 -1.54 -13.37 -12.89
C LEU A 132 -1.47 -14.09 -14.24
N ALA A 133 -0.42 -13.83 -15.03
CA ALA A 133 -0.20 -14.48 -16.32
C ALA A 133 -0.06 -15.99 -16.16
N ASP A 134 0.75 -16.45 -15.20
CA ASP A 134 0.98 -17.87 -14.94
C ASP A 134 -0.31 -18.56 -14.43
N LYS A 135 -1.06 -17.90 -13.55
CA LYS A 135 -2.32 -18.41 -12.99
C LYS A 135 -3.41 -18.58 -14.04
N LYS A 136 -3.55 -17.61 -14.95
CA LYS A 136 -4.58 -17.63 -16.01
C LYS A 136 -4.10 -18.27 -17.30
N SER A 137 -2.79 -18.49 -17.44
CA SER A 137 -2.15 -18.98 -18.67
C SER A 137 -2.47 -18.09 -19.89
N LEU A 138 -2.48 -16.76 -19.69
CA LEU A 138 -2.78 -15.75 -20.72
C LEU A 138 -1.79 -14.57 -20.65
N HIS A 139 -1.61 -13.87 -21.76
CA HIS A 139 -0.82 -12.64 -21.79
C HIS A 139 -1.51 -11.52 -21.01
N VAL A 140 -0.74 -10.78 -20.22
CA VAL A 140 -1.21 -9.57 -19.56
C VAL A 140 -0.83 -8.38 -20.43
N VAL A 141 -1.84 -7.70 -20.95
CA VAL A 141 -1.69 -6.55 -21.85
C VAL A 141 -2.08 -5.29 -21.09
N GLU A 142 -1.22 -4.29 -21.11
CA GLU A 142 -1.51 -2.95 -20.59
C GLU A 142 -1.84 -2.01 -21.75
N PHE A 143 -2.95 -1.28 -21.59
CA PHE A 143 -3.32 -0.18 -22.46
C PHE A 143 -3.12 1.14 -21.72
N ARG A 144 -2.41 2.07 -22.36
CA ARG A 144 -2.13 3.39 -21.82
C ARG A 144 -2.76 4.45 -22.71
N GLU A 145 -3.51 5.39 -22.13
CA GLU A 145 -4.14 6.48 -22.88
C GLU A 145 -3.11 7.29 -23.71
N GLU A 146 -1.91 7.49 -23.16
CA GLU A 146 -0.80 8.18 -23.83
C GLU A 146 -0.27 7.44 -25.08
N CYS A 147 -0.44 6.12 -25.16
CA CYS A 147 0.00 5.30 -26.29
C CYS A 147 -1.14 4.96 -27.27
N GLY A 148 -2.35 5.48 -27.06
CA GLY A 148 -3.52 5.18 -27.88
C GLY A 148 -3.89 3.69 -27.84
N PRO A 149 -4.17 3.05 -29.00
CA PRO A 149 -4.62 1.65 -29.04
C PRO A 149 -3.48 0.62 -28.98
N LEU A 150 -2.22 1.04 -28.80
CA LEU A 150 -1.06 0.13 -28.82
C LEU A 150 -1.11 -0.87 -27.65
N PRO A 151 -1.16 -2.20 -27.90
CA PRO A 151 -1.12 -3.19 -26.84
C PRO A 151 0.32 -3.41 -26.34
N ILE A 152 0.59 -3.13 -25.07
CA ILE A 152 1.89 -3.37 -24.45
C ILE A 152 1.80 -4.65 -23.62
N VAL A 153 2.51 -5.71 -24.03
CA VAL A 153 2.55 -6.96 -23.26
C VAL A 153 3.50 -6.79 -22.06
N VAL A 154 2.94 -6.75 -20.84
CA VAL A 154 3.71 -6.53 -19.60
C VAL A 154 4.15 -7.83 -18.93
N ALA A 155 3.44 -8.93 -19.18
CA ALA A 155 3.81 -10.26 -18.72
C ALA A 155 3.24 -11.34 -19.64
N SER A 156 3.96 -12.45 -19.75
CA SER A 156 3.57 -13.63 -20.50
C SER A 156 3.68 -14.86 -19.59
N PRO A 157 2.79 -15.85 -19.73
CA PRO A 157 2.87 -17.07 -18.94
C PRO A 157 4.14 -17.82 -19.30
N GLN A 158 4.83 -18.36 -18.29
CA GLN A 158 6.00 -19.21 -18.51
C GLN A 158 5.61 -20.61 -19.01
N GLY A 159 4.39 -21.05 -18.67
CA GLY A 159 3.84 -22.34 -19.05
C GLY A 159 3.11 -22.33 -20.40
N ALA A 160 2.30 -23.36 -20.62
CA ALA A 160 1.49 -23.47 -21.83
C ALA A 160 0.46 -22.34 -21.91
N LEU A 161 0.48 -21.59 -23.01
CA LEU A 161 -0.52 -20.55 -23.28
C LEU A 161 -1.87 -21.20 -23.57
N ARG A 162 -2.91 -20.73 -22.86
CA ARG A 162 -4.28 -21.15 -23.09
C ARG A 162 -4.74 -20.66 -24.46
N LYS A 163 -5.40 -21.53 -25.22
CA LYS A 163 -5.95 -21.18 -26.55
C LYS A 163 -7.34 -20.55 -26.45
N ASP A 164 -8.10 -20.94 -25.44
CA ASP A 164 -9.48 -20.48 -25.24
C ASP A 164 -9.51 -19.12 -24.51
N PRO A 165 -10.29 -18.14 -25.01
CA PRO A 165 -10.46 -16.85 -24.35
C PRO A 165 -11.22 -16.98 -23.02
N GLU A 166 -11.12 -15.96 -22.17
CA GLU A 166 -12.02 -15.86 -21.00
C GLU A 166 -13.43 -15.53 -21.48
N PRO A 167 -14.48 -16.07 -20.84
CA PRO A 167 -15.84 -15.64 -21.11
C PRO A 167 -16.00 -14.15 -20.76
N GLU A 168 -16.69 -13.40 -21.62
CA GLU A 168 -17.02 -12.00 -21.37
C GLU A 168 -18.38 -11.92 -20.67
N ASP A 169 -18.38 -11.44 -19.43
CA ASP A 169 -19.61 -11.15 -18.69
C ASP A 169 -20.15 -9.77 -19.09
N GLU A 170 -21.41 -9.68 -19.52
CA GLU A 170 -22.04 -8.38 -19.83
C GLU A 170 -22.10 -7.46 -18.59
N VAL A 171 -22.30 -8.06 -17.40
CA VAL A 171 -22.37 -7.35 -16.13
C VAL A 171 -21.55 -8.11 -15.08
N SER A 172 -20.48 -7.48 -14.61
CA SER A 172 -19.60 -8.05 -13.59
C SER A 172 -20.19 -7.89 -12.18
N ASP A 173 -20.25 -8.98 -11.40
CA ASP A 173 -20.67 -8.94 -9.98
C ASP A 173 -19.51 -8.50 -9.06
N ILE A 174 -19.05 -7.26 -9.21
CA ILE A 174 -17.99 -6.67 -8.40
C ILE A 174 -18.61 -5.77 -7.34
N LYS A 175 -18.27 -6.01 -6.07
CA LYS A 175 -18.67 -5.13 -4.97
C LYS A 175 -18.03 -3.74 -5.13
N LEU A 176 -18.84 -2.77 -5.53
CA LEU A 176 -18.41 -1.38 -5.69
C LEU A 176 -18.32 -0.64 -4.35
N ASP A 177 -17.46 0.36 -4.31
CA ASP A 177 -17.38 1.30 -3.20
C ASP A 177 -18.10 2.60 -3.56
N TRP A 178 -19.10 2.96 -2.76
CA TRP A 178 -19.92 4.14 -2.99
C TRP A 178 -19.11 5.44 -3.02
N GLU A 179 -18.02 5.53 -2.25
CA GLU A 179 -17.16 6.72 -2.28
C GLU A 179 -16.51 6.96 -3.66
N GLU A 180 -16.24 5.89 -4.41
CA GLU A 180 -15.65 5.98 -5.74
C GLU A 180 -16.68 6.26 -6.80
N VAL A 181 -17.82 5.58 -6.75
CA VAL A 181 -18.94 5.82 -7.67
C VAL A 181 -19.37 7.28 -7.58
N ARG A 182 -19.53 7.80 -6.35
CA ARG A 182 -19.87 9.19 -6.11
C ARG A 182 -18.80 10.17 -6.60
N ALA A 183 -17.52 9.79 -6.53
CA ALA A 183 -16.42 10.61 -7.05
C ALA A 183 -16.41 10.64 -8.58
N ALA A 184 -16.63 9.49 -9.24
CA ALA A 184 -16.73 9.38 -10.69
C ALA A 184 -17.91 10.19 -11.26
N GLN A 185 -19.04 10.20 -10.55
CA GLN A 185 -20.23 11.00 -10.91
C GLN A 185 -20.11 12.50 -10.59
N GLY A 186 -18.97 12.98 -10.07
CA GLY A 186 -18.81 14.39 -9.67
C GLY A 186 -19.65 14.83 -8.47
N MET A 187 -20.29 13.88 -7.77
CA MET A 187 -21.18 14.14 -6.64
C MET A 187 -20.43 14.35 -5.32
N LYS A 188 -19.13 14.05 -5.28
CA LYS A 188 -18.28 14.22 -4.10
C LYS A 188 -17.83 15.67 -3.96
N ARG A 189 -18.63 16.47 -3.25
CA ARG A 189 -18.28 17.87 -2.90
C ARG A 189 -17.55 17.90 -1.56
N SER A 190 -16.27 18.26 -1.59
CA SER A 190 -15.47 18.50 -0.39
C SER A 190 -14.47 19.63 -0.62
N VAL A 191 -14.52 20.66 0.22
CA VAL A 191 -13.56 21.77 0.17
C VAL A 191 -12.13 21.34 0.54
N TRP A 192 -11.98 20.14 1.10
CA TRP A 192 -10.71 19.58 1.56
C TRP A 192 -10.05 18.63 0.56
N SER A 193 -10.74 18.26 -0.53
CA SER A 193 -10.19 17.46 -1.62
C SER A 193 -9.44 18.33 -2.64
N ASN A 194 -8.39 17.76 -3.26
CA ASN A 194 -7.62 18.39 -4.33
C ASN A 194 -7.00 19.77 -4.02
N ILE A 195 -6.75 20.06 -2.73
CA ILE A 195 -6.02 21.28 -2.31
C ILE A 195 -4.54 21.18 -2.73
N LYS A 196 -3.96 22.32 -3.15
CA LYS A 196 -2.52 22.47 -3.38
C LYS A 196 -1.72 22.21 -2.07
N ARG A 197 -0.73 21.33 -2.14
CA ARG A 197 0.13 20.94 -1.01
C ARG A 197 1.59 21.02 -1.43
N GLY A 198 2.52 21.03 -0.47
CA GLY A 198 3.95 20.89 -0.76
C GLY A 198 4.28 19.54 -1.39
N ALA A 199 5.40 19.48 -2.12
CA ALA A 199 5.85 18.26 -2.77
C ALA A 199 6.18 17.15 -1.74
N THR A 200 5.88 15.91 -2.12
CA THR A 200 6.04 14.71 -1.28
C THR A 200 6.97 13.70 -1.94
#